data_AF-A0A940MTN9-F1
#
_entry.id   AF-A0A940MTN9-F1
#
_cell.length_a   1.000
_cell.length_b   1.000
_cell.length_c   1.000
_cell.angle_alpha   90.00
_cell.angle_beta   90.00
_cell.angle_gamma   90.00
#
_symmetry.space_group_name_H-M   'P 1'
#
loop_
_entity.id
_entity.type
_entity.pdbx_description
1 polymer ?
#
loop_
_entity_poly.entity_id
_entity_poly.type
_entity_poly.pdbx_seq_one_letter_code
_entity_poly.pdbx_strand_id
1 'polypeptide(L)'
;MSEATASRTPRSGPVEALRALRAENPFITISPAARLAIVIYFVGWRILPLCAQLTAEHDVATAHQLLTIACKILTQGLLLAPMVSTRFFGARMGWLHPLVLPALVSVLLTTLQSPETLLAPLLGWFAGFREITHELYTGMPQEVLYRAQFRGAALTVLSVICLYGGFAASRLPIRLRQDRRREIRLHGGLYAAFFGLCFVVVVYFLDQQGGILRHMASFASGRFAFREFAGPFLVVNDFLPVMLILWYLYRPQALRNPVFLGVFLLSCVFQFIVTGSRSGMFVPIATLLAAWMMVTRKVPAVRAILLGVTALLLVGVLGEIRRSGSDGQVDFSSLVNFDLVEARDKAEEELEGRDRDASMAVFVAVPQQVGHLWGKTYVAALGFWVPRAIWKDKPRGAGPHTAALIYRGLDTMEGYTGGGIPPGGVAEAYWNFNIMGVMLVYLLYGGFVRVLSDWYAERSRHPVRQLLLLVLMFQFTSPATFQIVNMLQTSVLIFVLLGITRLRNPVPMPAARRNLAT
;
A
#
# COMPACT_ATOMS: atom_id res chain seq x y z
N MET A 1 -57.75 -39.06 -3.60
CA MET A 1 -57.34 -38.48 -4.89
C MET A 1 -57.00 -37.01 -4.66
N SER A 2 -55.72 -36.69 -4.55
CA SER A 2 -55.21 -35.31 -4.54
C SER A 2 -53.85 -35.37 -5.22
N GLU A 3 -53.84 -35.03 -6.51
CA GLU A 3 -52.63 -34.97 -7.33
C GLU A 3 -51.81 -33.76 -6.90
N ALA A 4 -50.70 -34.02 -6.21
CA ALA A 4 -49.67 -33.04 -5.93
C ALA A 4 -49.02 -32.60 -7.24
N THR A 5 -49.46 -31.45 -7.77
CA THR A 5 -48.84 -30.72 -8.86
C THR A 5 -47.44 -30.26 -8.42
N ALA A 6 -46.45 -31.11 -8.62
CA ALA A 6 -45.04 -30.77 -8.46
C ALA A 6 -44.70 -29.66 -9.46
N SER A 7 -44.66 -28.41 -8.99
CA SER A 7 -44.26 -27.27 -9.79
C SER A 7 -42.81 -27.48 -10.22
N ARG A 8 -42.63 -27.80 -11.50
CA ARG A 8 -41.31 -27.82 -12.13
C ARG A 8 -40.80 -26.40 -12.15
N THR A 9 -39.98 -26.05 -11.16
CA THR A 9 -39.18 -24.82 -11.24
C THR A 9 -38.36 -24.89 -12.53
N PRO A 10 -38.49 -23.90 -13.43
CA PRO A 10 -37.75 -23.90 -14.68
C PRO A 10 -36.26 -23.95 -14.35
N ARG A 11 -35.58 -24.99 -14.83
CA ARG A 11 -34.12 -25.08 -14.77
C ARG A 11 -33.57 -23.94 -15.62
N SER A 12 -33.33 -22.79 -15.01
CA SER A 12 -32.57 -21.71 -15.61
C SER A 12 -31.27 -22.30 -16.12
N GLY A 13 -31.08 -22.25 -17.44
CA GLY A 13 -29.94 -22.93 -18.08
C GLY A 13 -28.62 -22.38 -17.53
N PRO A 14 -27.50 -23.12 -17.67
CA PRO A 14 -26.17 -22.67 -17.25
C PRO A 14 -25.77 -21.29 -17.82
N VAL A 15 -26.38 -20.87 -18.93
CA VAL A 15 -26.23 -19.54 -19.53
C VAL A 15 -26.82 -18.43 -18.66
N GLU A 16 -27.99 -18.62 -18.04
CA GLU A 16 -28.62 -17.63 -17.16
C GLU A 16 -27.86 -17.49 -15.84
N ALA A 17 -27.41 -18.60 -15.25
CA ALA A 17 -26.54 -18.58 -14.08
C ALA A 17 -25.23 -17.82 -14.36
N LEU A 18 -24.62 -18.02 -15.54
CA LEU A 18 -23.43 -17.26 -15.96
C LEU A 18 -23.74 -15.77 -16.20
N ARG A 19 -24.92 -15.43 -16.72
CA ARG A 19 -25.36 -14.03 -16.89
C ARG A 19 -25.58 -13.35 -15.54
N ALA A 20 -26.23 -14.02 -14.58
CA ALA A 20 -26.42 -13.52 -13.23
C ALA A 20 -25.08 -13.29 -12.51
N LEU A 21 -24.14 -14.24 -12.62
CA LEU A 21 -22.78 -14.08 -12.07
C LEU A 21 -22.02 -12.91 -12.72
N ARG A 22 -22.19 -12.70 -14.03
CA ARG A 22 -21.64 -11.52 -14.74
C ARG A 22 -22.35 -10.21 -14.38
N ALA A 23 -23.57 -10.26 -13.84
CA ALA A 23 -24.29 -9.08 -13.38
C ALA A 23 -23.78 -8.58 -12.02
N GLU A 24 -23.18 -9.44 -11.20
CA GLU A 24 -22.61 -9.03 -9.92
C GLU A 24 -21.36 -8.16 -10.08
N ASN A 25 -21.23 -7.14 -9.25
CA ASN A 25 -20.04 -6.29 -9.21
C ASN A 25 -18.88 -7.03 -8.54
N PRO A 26 -17.74 -7.28 -9.21
CA PRO A 26 -16.64 -8.04 -8.62
C PRO A 26 -15.98 -7.34 -7.40
N PHE A 27 -16.20 -6.04 -7.20
CA PHE A 27 -15.52 -5.22 -6.18
C PHE A 27 -16.35 -4.86 -4.94
N ILE A 28 -17.52 -5.49 -4.74
CA ILE A 28 -18.47 -5.20 -3.64
C ILE A 28 -19.03 -3.78 -3.74
N THR A 29 -20.34 -3.68 -4.02
CA THR A 29 -20.98 -2.38 -4.24
C THR A 29 -20.94 -1.50 -2.99
N ILE A 30 -20.57 -0.23 -3.17
CA ILE A 30 -20.72 0.81 -2.15
C ILE A 30 -22.19 1.23 -2.13
N SER A 31 -22.87 1.03 -1.00
CA SER A 31 -24.28 1.39 -0.85
C SER A 31 -24.48 2.91 -0.98
N PRO A 32 -25.67 3.39 -1.37
CA PRO A 32 -25.94 4.83 -1.45
C PRO A 32 -25.66 5.57 -0.14
N ALA A 33 -26.06 5.00 0.99
CA ALA A 33 -25.79 5.57 2.32
C ALA A 33 -24.28 5.67 2.61
N ALA A 34 -23.50 4.64 2.25
CA ALA A 34 -22.06 4.69 2.42
C ALA A 34 -21.40 5.71 1.48
N ARG A 35 -21.89 5.88 0.25
CA ARG A 35 -21.41 6.94 -0.67
C ARG A 35 -21.66 8.31 -0.08
N LEU A 36 -22.86 8.55 0.45
CA LEU A 36 -23.19 9.81 1.12
C LEU A 36 -22.26 10.05 2.31
N ALA A 37 -22.03 9.04 3.14
CA ALA A 37 -21.09 9.13 4.27
C ALA A 37 -19.65 9.45 3.81
N ILE A 38 -19.19 8.84 2.70
CA ILE A 38 -17.88 9.16 2.10
C ILE A 38 -17.85 10.63 1.63
N VAL A 39 -18.90 11.12 0.96
CA VAL A 39 -18.98 12.53 0.53
C VAL A 39 -18.92 13.47 1.74
N ILE A 40 -19.72 13.19 2.77
CA ILE A 40 -19.73 13.98 4.02
C ILE A 40 -18.34 13.97 4.64
N TYR A 41 -17.67 12.83 4.71
CA TYR A 41 -16.30 12.73 5.21
C TYR A 41 -15.33 13.58 4.37
N PHE A 42 -15.31 13.43 3.05
CA PHE A 42 -14.39 14.19 2.20
C PHE A 42 -14.65 15.70 2.29
N VAL A 43 -15.91 16.12 2.29
CA VAL A 43 -16.25 17.54 2.43
C VAL A 43 -15.87 18.05 3.81
N GLY A 44 -16.31 17.39 4.89
CA GLY A 44 -16.11 17.85 6.26
C GLY A 44 -14.67 17.74 6.74
N TRP A 45 -13.99 16.62 6.47
CA TRP A 45 -12.66 16.30 7.01
C TRP A 45 -11.49 16.54 6.05
N ARG A 46 -11.73 16.68 4.75
CA ARG A 46 -10.64 16.90 3.78
C ARG A 46 -10.72 18.25 3.08
N ILE A 47 -11.91 18.72 2.70
CA ILE A 47 -12.06 19.98 1.98
C ILE A 47 -12.23 21.16 2.94
N LEU A 48 -13.13 21.06 3.92
CA LEU A 48 -13.42 22.18 4.83
C LEU A 48 -12.19 22.67 5.62
N PRO A 49 -11.31 21.79 6.16
CA PRO A 49 -10.11 22.26 6.84
C PRO A 49 -9.14 23.01 5.91
N LEU A 50 -9.10 22.65 4.61
CA LEU A 50 -8.31 23.39 3.63
C LEU A 50 -8.91 24.77 3.33
N CYS A 51 -10.24 24.90 3.36
CA CYS A 51 -10.90 26.20 3.22
C CYS A 51 -10.69 27.08 4.46
N ALA A 52 -10.68 26.52 5.67
CA ALA A 52 -10.43 27.27 6.90
C ALA A 52 -9.02 27.90 6.93
N GLN A 53 -8.04 27.23 6.32
CA GLN A 53 -6.68 27.79 6.14
C GLN A 53 -6.69 29.09 5.32
N LEU A 54 -7.63 29.26 4.38
CA LEU A 54 -7.76 30.50 3.59
C LEU A 54 -8.20 31.69 4.45
N THR A 55 -9.02 31.46 5.47
CA THR A 55 -9.55 32.54 6.32
C THR A 55 -8.57 33.03 7.37
N ALA A 56 -7.58 32.21 7.75
CA ALA A 56 -6.59 32.56 8.76
C ALA A 56 -5.46 33.46 8.22
N GLU A 57 -5.26 33.52 6.91
CA GLU A 57 -4.17 34.27 6.25
C GLU A 57 -4.65 35.64 5.75
N HIS A 58 -4.81 36.63 6.64
CA HIS A 58 -5.27 37.97 6.23
C HIS A 58 -4.16 38.93 5.76
N ASP A 59 -2.89 38.70 6.08
CA ASP A 59 -1.84 39.69 5.78
C ASP A 59 -0.87 39.33 4.65
N VAL A 60 -0.58 38.05 4.36
CA VAL A 60 0.27 37.68 3.20
C VAL A 60 -0.05 36.24 2.72
N ALA A 61 -1.30 35.96 2.34
CA ALA A 61 -1.56 34.76 1.54
C ALA A 61 -0.88 34.96 0.17
N THR A 62 0.32 34.40 0.01
CA THR A 62 0.99 34.42 -1.29
C THR A 62 0.08 33.70 -2.30
N ALA A 63 0.01 34.20 -3.54
CA ALA A 63 -0.80 33.56 -4.58
C ALA A 63 -0.53 32.04 -4.71
N HIS A 64 0.69 31.59 -4.38
CA HIS A 64 1.07 30.18 -4.35
C HIS A 64 0.32 29.36 -3.29
N GLN A 65 0.01 29.90 -2.10
CA GLN A 65 -0.78 29.18 -1.08
C GLN A 65 -2.22 28.96 -1.51
N LEU A 66 -2.87 30.01 -2.02
CA LEU A 66 -4.23 29.92 -2.57
C LEU A 66 -4.31 28.86 -3.67
N LEU A 67 -3.35 28.87 -4.60
CA LEU A 67 -3.25 27.89 -5.67
C LEU A 67 -2.95 26.48 -5.16
N THR A 68 -2.12 26.35 -4.12
CA THR A 68 -1.84 25.06 -3.45
C THR A 68 -3.11 24.48 -2.83
N ILE A 69 -3.87 25.30 -2.10
CA ILE A 69 -5.15 24.89 -1.49
C ILE A 69 -6.14 24.50 -2.58
N ALA A 70 -6.28 25.28 -3.65
CA ALA A 70 -7.14 24.96 -4.78
C ALA A 70 -6.76 23.62 -5.44
N CYS A 71 -5.46 23.37 -5.65
CA CYS A 71 -4.97 22.09 -6.16
C CYS A 71 -5.26 20.93 -5.20
N LYS A 72 -5.06 21.10 -3.88
CA LYS A 72 -5.39 20.07 -2.89
C LYS A 72 -6.90 19.75 -2.90
N ILE A 73 -7.77 20.75 -2.93
CA ILE A 73 -9.23 20.56 -3.04
C ILE A 73 -9.58 19.80 -4.32
N LEU A 74 -8.99 20.19 -5.46
CA LEU A 74 -9.19 19.51 -6.74
C LEU A 74 -8.74 18.05 -6.68
N THR A 75 -7.58 17.77 -6.09
CA THR A 75 -7.10 16.40 -5.86
C THR A 75 -8.11 15.60 -5.02
N GLN A 76 -8.64 16.15 -3.93
CA GLN A 76 -9.65 15.46 -3.12
C GLN A 76 -10.94 15.18 -3.91
N GLY A 77 -11.40 16.15 -4.71
CA GLY A 77 -12.56 15.96 -5.59
C GLY A 77 -12.33 14.86 -6.63
N LEU A 78 -11.13 14.82 -7.24
CA LEU A 78 -10.75 13.78 -8.19
C LEU A 78 -10.69 12.39 -7.51
N LEU A 79 -10.14 12.27 -6.30
CA LEU A 79 -10.09 11.01 -5.55
C LEU A 79 -11.49 10.52 -5.11
N LEU A 80 -12.41 11.46 -4.84
CA LEU A 80 -13.79 11.16 -4.49
C LEU A 80 -14.62 10.62 -5.68
N ALA A 81 -14.31 11.07 -6.90
CA ALA A 81 -15.07 10.75 -8.12
C ALA A 81 -15.36 9.25 -8.34
N PRO A 82 -14.37 8.32 -8.26
CA PRO A 82 -14.65 6.89 -8.42
C PRO A 82 -15.47 6.29 -7.26
N MET A 83 -15.46 6.90 -6.07
CA MET A 83 -16.19 6.39 -4.90
C MET A 83 -17.69 6.73 -4.97
N VAL A 84 -18.05 7.88 -5.53
CA VAL A 84 -19.44 8.33 -5.65
C VAL A 84 -20.15 7.73 -6.85
N SER A 85 -19.42 7.26 -7.86
CA SER A 85 -20.00 6.69 -9.07
C SER A 85 -20.25 5.18 -8.97
N THR A 86 -21.30 4.67 -9.61
CA THR A 86 -21.53 3.21 -9.77
C THR A 86 -20.65 2.62 -10.86
N ARG A 87 -20.32 3.44 -11.87
CA ARG A 87 -19.43 3.09 -12.97
C ARG A 87 -18.48 4.23 -13.29
N PHE A 88 -17.19 3.93 -13.39
CA PHE A 88 -16.17 4.92 -13.74
C PHE A 88 -15.43 4.43 -14.97
N PHE A 89 -15.49 5.21 -16.06
CA PHE A 89 -14.98 4.83 -17.39
C PHE A 89 -15.42 3.43 -17.87
N GLY A 90 -16.63 3.01 -17.51
CA GLY A 90 -17.21 1.71 -17.87
C GLY A 90 -16.88 0.55 -16.92
N ALA A 91 -15.92 0.70 -16.00
CA ALA A 91 -15.68 -0.28 -14.94
C ALA A 91 -16.70 -0.11 -13.81
N ARG A 92 -17.11 -1.23 -13.17
CA ARG A 92 -17.97 -1.20 -11.99
C ARG A 92 -17.15 -0.81 -10.77
N MET A 93 -17.61 0.19 -10.02
CA MET A 93 -16.90 0.68 -8.84
C MET A 93 -17.40 -0.04 -7.58
N GLY A 94 -16.48 -0.29 -6.65
CA GLY A 94 -16.76 -0.97 -5.38
C GLY A 94 -15.69 -0.69 -4.36
N TRP A 95 -15.89 -1.12 -3.11
CA TRP A 95 -14.96 -0.92 -2.00
C TRP A 95 -13.55 -1.41 -2.30
N LEU A 96 -13.45 -2.51 -3.06
CA LEU A 96 -12.19 -3.17 -3.39
C LEU A 96 -11.72 -2.84 -4.81
N HIS A 97 -12.25 -1.79 -5.43
CA HIS A 97 -11.77 -1.37 -6.75
C HIS A 97 -10.37 -0.72 -6.61
N PRO A 98 -9.40 -1.00 -7.50
CA PRO A 98 -8.05 -0.40 -7.47
C PRO A 98 -7.97 1.13 -7.44
N LEU A 99 -8.98 1.83 -7.94
CA LEU A 99 -9.07 3.31 -7.84
C LEU A 99 -9.68 3.81 -6.52
N VAL A 100 -10.30 2.93 -5.74
CA VAL A 100 -11.03 3.28 -4.51
C VAL A 100 -10.26 2.87 -3.27
N LEU A 101 -9.84 1.60 -3.18
CA LEU A 101 -9.24 1.08 -1.96
C LEU A 101 -7.94 1.80 -1.56
N PRO A 102 -6.97 2.10 -2.45
CA PRO A 102 -5.76 2.80 -2.03
C PRO A 102 -6.05 4.16 -1.39
N ALA A 103 -7.03 4.90 -1.93
CA ALA A 103 -7.46 6.17 -1.35
C ALA A 103 -8.14 5.97 0.02
N LEU A 104 -9.00 4.97 0.16
CA LEU A 104 -9.62 4.63 1.46
C LEU A 104 -8.59 4.16 2.50
N VAL A 105 -7.63 3.34 2.10
CA VAL A 105 -6.55 2.86 2.96
C VAL A 105 -5.65 4.01 3.37
N SER A 106 -5.31 4.91 2.45
CA SER A 106 -4.56 6.13 2.79
C SER A 106 -5.32 6.98 3.80
N VAL A 107 -6.62 7.20 3.57
CA VAL A 107 -7.48 7.94 4.51
C VAL A 107 -7.48 7.29 5.88
N LEU A 108 -7.70 5.97 5.94
CA LEU A 108 -7.71 5.19 7.17
C LEU A 108 -6.35 5.29 7.88
N LEU A 109 -5.24 5.04 7.17
CA LEU A 109 -3.91 5.06 7.77
C LEU A 109 -3.53 6.45 8.28
N THR A 110 -3.85 7.53 7.57
CA THR A 110 -3.64 8.89 8.06
C THR A 110 -4.44 9.14 9.33
N THR A 111 -5.73 8.78 9.35
CA THR A 111 -6.56 8.93 10.55
C THR A 111 -6.09 8.07 11.72
N LEU A 112 -5.54 6.89 11.45
CA LEU A 112 -4.96 6.02 12.48
C LEU A 112 -3.62 6.53 13.01
N GLN A 113 -2.83 7.18 12.16
CA GLN A 113 -1.56 7.78 12.55
C GLN A 113 -1.74 9.08 13.33
N SER A 114 -2.79 9.83 12.99
CA SER A 114 -3.14 11.14 13.51
C SER A 114 -4.62 11.18 13.88
N PRO A 115 -5.04 10.55 15.01
CA PRO A 115 -6.44 10.51 15.42
C PRO A 115 -7.06 11.89 15.65
N GLU A 116 -6.24 12.91 15.96
CA GLU A 116 -6.63 14.32 16.04
C GLU A 116 -7.21 14.85 14.73
N THR A 117 -6.88 14.23 13.59
CA THR A 117 -7.50 14.57 12.31
C THR A 117 -9.02 14.34 12.32
N LEU A 118 -9.55 13.51 13.21
CA LEU A 118 -11.00 13.36 13.41
C LEU A 118 -11.65 14.63 13.98
N LEU A 119 -10.88 15.47 14.68
CA LEU A 119 -11.33 16.77 15.17
C LEU A 119 -10.95 17.91 14.22
N ALA A 120 -10.22 17.63 13.13
CA ALA A 120 -9.77 18.65 12.17
C ALA A 120 -10.87 19.59 11.64
N PRO A 121 -12.11 19.16 11.37
CA PRO A 121 -13.17 20.08 10.95
C PRO A 121 -13.51 21.14 12.00
N LEU A 122 -13.34 20.81 13.28
CA LEU A 122 -13.60 21.71 14.41
C LEU A 122 -12.37 22.56 14.71
N LEU A 123 -11.20 21.94 14.76
CA LEU A 123 -9.94 22.61 15.11
C LEU A 123 -9.38 23.46 13.96
N GLY A 124 -9.67 23.13 12.71
CA GLY A 124 -9.11 23.81 11.54
C GLY A 124 -9.47 25.29 11.45
N TRP A 125 -10.59 25.71 12.04
CA TRP A 125 -11.00 27.11 12.15
C TRP A 125 -10.21 27.90 13.20
N PHE A 126 -9.57 27.20 14.14
CA PHE A 126 -8.76 27.78 15.21
C PHE A 126 -7.27 27.54 15.01
N ALA A 127 -6.90 26.75 14.01
CA ALA A 127 -5.51 26.49 13.69
C ALA A 127 -4.86 27.78 13.16
N GLY A 128 -3.89 28.30 13.91
CA GLY A 128 -3.08 29.41 13.45
C GLY A 128 -2.25 29.02 12.21
N PHE A 129 -1.76 30.03 11.53
CA PHE A 129 -0.80 29.87 10.46
C PHE A 129 0.42 29.08 10.94
N ARG A 130 0.75 27.99 10.24
CA ARG A 130 2.00 27.27 10.45
C ARG A 130 2.94 27.61 9.31
N GLU A 131 4.07 28.24 9.62
CA GLU A 131 5.16 28.39 8.66
C GLU A 131 5.57 27.02 8.13
N ILE A 132 5.91 26.95 6.85
CA ILE A 132 6.45 25.70 6.30
C ILE A 132 7.88 25.60 6.82
N THR A 133 8.11 24.60 7.67
CA THR A 133 9.45 24.24 8.12
C THR A 133 9.88 22.97 7.38
N HIS A 134 11.15 22.92 6.98
CA HIS A 134 11.73 21.73 6.37
C HIS A 134 13.20 21.61 6.77
N GLU A 135 13.62 20.44 7.22
CA GLU A 135 14.95 20.24 7.85
C GLU A 135 16.13 20.66 6.96
N LEU A 136 16.03 20.47 5.65
CA LEU A 136 17.10 20.83 4.70
C LEU A 136 17.14 22.31 4.34
N TYR A 137 16.04 23.02 4.54
CA TYR A 137 15.84 24.35 3.98
C TYR A 137 15.51 25.37 5.06
N THR A 138 15.99 25.12 6.28
CA THR A 138 15.95 26.08 7.38
C THR A 138 16.62 27.39 6.93
N GLY A 139 15.88 28.50 7.00
CA GLY A 139 16.35 29.81 6.57
C GLY A 139 16.15 30.13 5.08
N MET A 140 15.62 29.21 4.27
CA MET A 140 15.16 29.60 2.93
C MET A 140 13.97 30.57 3.01
N PRO A 141 13.85 31.52 2.07
CA PRO A 141 12.66 32.35 1.98
C PRO A 141 11.40 31.49 1.83
N GLN A 142 10.36 31.77 2.63
CA GLN A 142 9.09 31.05 2.61
C GLN A 142 8.44 31.00 1.21
N GLU A 143 8.65 32.03 0.38
CA GLU A 143 8.16 32.04 -1.01
C GLU A 143 8.68 30.84 -1.83
N VAL A 144 9.94 30.44 -1.63
CA VAL A 144 10.54 29.29 -2.33
C VAL A 144 9.84 27.99 -1.91
N LEU A 145 9.56 27.85 -0.62
CA LEU A 145 8.86 26.68 -0.06
C LEU A 145 7.41 26.63 -0.53
N TYR A 146 6.67 27.76 -0.52
CA TYR A 146 5.32 27.83 -1.06
C TYR A 146 5.26 27.53 -2.55
N ARG A 147 6.22 28.02 -3.35
CA ARG A 147 6.30 27.70 -4.78
C ARG A 147 6.55 26.20 -4.99
N ALA A 148 7.41 25.57 -4.19
CA ALA A 148 7.66 24.13 -4.27
C ALA A 148 6.44 23.31 -3.84
N GLN A 149 5.74 23.72 -2.78
CA GLN A 149 4.51 23.09 -2.34
C GLN A 149 3.41 23.18 -3.40
N PHE A 150 3.24 24.37 -4.00
CA PHE A 150 2.33 24.57 -5.12
C PHE A 150 2.66 23.65 -6.30
N ARG A 151 3.94 23.60 -6.70
CA ARG A 151 4.41 22.69 -7.76
C ARG A 151 4.05 21.24 -7.43
N GLY A 152 4.30 20.78 -6.21
CA GLY A 152 3.95 19.43 -5.78
C GLY A 152 2.44 19.15 -5.84
N ALA A 153 1.62 20.10 -5.39
CA ALA A 153 0.16 19.97 -5.45
C ALA A 153 -0.36 19.94 -6.90
N ALA A 154 0.14 20.82 -7.77
CA ALA A 154 -0.22 20.87 -9.18
C ALA A 154 0.18 19.58 -9.93
N LEU A 155 1.39 19.07 -9.68
CA LEU A 155 1.84 17.79 -10.25
C LEU A 155 1.02 16.61 -9.72
N THR A 156 0.54 16.68 -8.48
CA THR A 156 -0.35 15.66 -7.93
C THR A 156 -1.70 15.67 -8.64
N VAL A 157 -2.32 16.84 -8.87
CA VAL A 157 -3.53 16.96 -9.71
C VAL A 157 -3.29 16.35 -11.09
N LEU A 158 -2.20 16.74 -11.76
CA LEU A 158 -1.84 16.23 -13.08
C LEU A 158 -1.69 14.69 -13.07
N SER A 159 -1.05 14.14 -12.04
CA SER A 159 -0.86 12.69 -11.89
C SER A 159 -2.18 11.93 -11.79
N VAL A 160 -3.17 12.46 -11.07
CA VAL A 160 -4.50 11.83 -10.92
C VAL A 160 -5.29 11.93 -12.23
N ILE A 161 -5.21 13.06 -12.93
CA ILE A 161 -5.81 13.23 -14.27
C ILE A 161 -5.19 12.22 -15.24
N CYS A 162 -3.86 12.08 -15.27
CA CYS A 162 -3.16 11.13 -16.14
C CYS A 162 -3.47 9.67 -15.76
N LEU A 163 -3.54 9.35 -14.46
CA LEU A 163 -4.01 8.04 -13.98
C LEU A 163 -5.38 7.71 -14.55
N TYR A 164 -6.32 8.66 -14.49
CA TYR A 164 -7.67 8.47 -15.01
C TYR A 164 -7.71 8.40 -16.54
N GLY A 165 -6.93 9.22 -17.23
CA GLY A 165 -6.76 9.15 -18.68
C GLY A 165 -6.24 7.80 -19.13
N GLY A 166 -5.22 7.27 -18.46
CA GLY A 166 -4.63 5.97 -18.74
C GLY A 166 -5.60 4.82 -18.47
N PHE A 167 -6.33 4.92 -17.36
CA PHE A 167 -7.37 3.97 -17.00
C PHE A 167 -8.53 3.96 -18.02
N ALA A 168 -8.94 5.13 -18.51
CA ALA A 168 -9.99 5.28 -19.50
C ALA A 168 -9.57 4.76 -20.89
N ALA A 169 -8.33 5.05 -21.30
CA ALA A 169 -7.80 4.69 -22.61
C ALA A 169 -7.50 3.19 -22.76
N SER A 170 -7.09 2.52 -21.68
CA SER A 170 -6.59 1.14 -21.74
C SER A 170 -7.68 0.07 -21.69
N ARG A 171 -8.79 0.28 -22.41
CA ARG A 171 -9.85 -0.73 -22.57
C ARG A 171 -9.36 -1.85 -23.46
N LEU A 172 -8.56 -2.75 -22.89
CA LEU A 172 -8.17 -3.95 -23.59
C LEU A 172 -9.39 -4.88 -23.69
N PRO A 173 -9.78 -5.32 -24.89
CA PRO A 173 -10.70 -6.43 -25.05
C PRO A 173 -9.91 -7.70 -24.69
N ILE A 174 -9.66 -7.91 -23.41
CA ILE A 174 -8.98 -9.10 -22.90
C ILE A 174 -9.94 -10.27 -23.12
N ARG A 175 -9.85 -10.89 -24.30
CA ARG A 175 -10.48 -12.17 -24.58
C ARG A 175 -9.58 -13.25 -24.01
N LEU A 176 -9.52 -13.34 -22.68
CA LEU A 176 -8.82 -14.45 -22.05
C LEU A 176 -9.60 -15.71 -22.38
N ARG A 177 -8.98 -16.55 -23.22
CA ARG A 177 -9.39 -17.92 -23.50
C ARG A 177 -9.79 -18.51 -22.16
N GLN A 178 -11.03 -19.04 -22.06
CA GLN A 178 -11.52 -19.71 -20.86
C GLN A 178 -10.66 -20.95 -20.64
N ASP A 179 -9.47 -20.73 -20.09
CA ASP A 179 -8.56 -21.80 -19.79
C ASP A 179 -9.22 -22.50 -18.61
N ARG A 180 -9.72 -23.71 -18.85
CA ARG A 180 -10.22 -24.67 -17.85
C ARG A 180 -9.06 -25.15 -16.97
N ARG A 181 -8.16 -24.24 -16.59
CA ARG A 181 -7.06 -24.52 -15.68
C ARG A 181 -7.69 -25.00 -14.39
N ARG A 182 -7.28 -26.21 -14.01
CA ARG A 182 -7.74 -26.91 -12.82
C ARG A 182 -7.47 -26.04 -11.59
N GLU A 183 -8.39 -26.10 -10.64
CA GLU A 183 -8.24 -25.48 -9.35
C GLU A 183 -6.98 -26.02 -8.68
N ILE A 184 -6.07 -25.11 -8.29
CA ILE A 184 -4.87 -25.48 -7.55
C ILE A 184 -5.32 -25.95 -6.16
N ARG A 185 -5.08 -27.21 -5.82
CA ARG A 185 -5.37 -27.73 -4.48
C ARG A 185 -4.21 -27.40 -3.56
N LEU A 186 -4.48 -26.61 -2.52
CA LEU A 186 -3.48 -26.33 -1.49
C LEU A 186 -3.35 -27.52 -0.54
N HIS A 187 -2.15 -28.09 -0.47
CA HIS A 187 -1.79 -29.10 0.53
C HIS A 187 -1.39 -28.41 1.82
N GLY A 188 -2.18 -28.62 2.88
CA GLY A 188 -1.97 -27.94 4.16
C GLY A 188 -0.58 -28.19 4.76
N GLY A 189 -0.10 -29.44 4.72
CA GLY A 189 1.23 -29.79 5.23
C GLY A 189 2.38 -29.12 4.48
N LEU A 190 2.27 -28.96 3.15
CA LEU A 190 3.27 -28.25 2.35
C LEU A 190 3.30 -26.76 2.69
N TYR A 191 2.14 -26.13 2.85
CA TYR A 191 2.05 -24.73 3.26
C TYR A 191 2.63 -24.50 4.66
N ALA A 192 2.30 -25.39 5.61
CA ALA A 192 2.86 -25.33 6.96
C ALA A 192 4.37 -25.50 6.96
N ALA A 193 4.91 -26.44 6.16
CA ALA A 193 6.36 -26.63 6.02
C ALA A 193 7.05 -25.41 5.41
N PHE A 194 6.47 -24.82 4.35
CA PHE A 194 7.04 -23.62 3.72
C PHE A 194 6.96 -22.41 4.66
N PHE A 195 5.86 -22.25 5.41
CA PHE A 195 5.74 -21.20 6.43
C PHE A 195 6.78 -21.40 7.53
N GLY A 196 6.95 -22.63 8.02
CA GLY A 196 7.97 -22.98 9.01
C GLY A 196 9.38 -22.67 8.53
N LEU A 197 9.69 -22.95 7.25
CA LEU A 197 10.97 -22.58 6.64
C LEU A 197 11.18 -21.05 6.63
N CYS A 198 10.19 -20.29 6.15
CA CYS A 198 10.27 -18.82 6.15
C CYS A 198 10.42 -18.27 7.58
N PHE A 199 9.72 -18.87 8.54
CA PHE A 199 9.81 -18.49 9.95
C PHE A 199 11.20 -18.75 10.52
N VAL A 200 11.79 -19.92 10.26
CA VAL A 200 13.17 -20.25 10.67
C VAL A 200 14.17 -19.26 10.06
N VAL A 201 14.00 -18.87 8.79
CA VAL A 201 14.85 -17.85 8.14
C VAL A 201 14.78 -16.51 8.88
N VAL A 202 13.59 -16.11 9.35
CA VAL A 202 13.41 -14.88 10.12
C VAL A 202 14.02 -14.98 11.52
N VAL A 203 13.86 -16.12 12.21
CA VAL A 203 14.48 -16.35 13.52
C VAL A 203 16.01 -16.36 13.41
N TYR A 204 16.54 -17.03 12.40
CA TYR A 204 17.97 -17.03 12.09
C TYR A 204 18.49 -15.61 11.82
N PHE A 205 17.74 -14.80 11.06
CA PHE A 205 18.09 -13.39 10.86
C PHE A 205 18.19 -12.63 12.19
N LEU A 206 17.20 -12.78 13.08
CA LEU A 206 17.22 -12.12 14.38
C LEU A 206 18.37 -12.60 15.26
N ASP A 207 18.70 -13.88 15.21
CA ASP A 207 19.87 -14.44 15.89
C ASP A 207 21.19 -13.84 15.39
N GLN A 208 21.36 -13.70 14.07
CA GLN A 208 22.52 -13.04 13.46
C GLN A 208 22.65 -11.56 13.82
N GLN A 209 21.55 -10.90 14.21
CA GLN A 209 21.56 -9.53 14.74
C GLN A 209 21.88 -9.47 16.26
N GLY A 210 22.24 -10.60 16.87
CA GLY A 210 22.48 -10.74 18.31
C GLY A 210 21.21 -10.83 19.14
N GLY A 211 20.14 -11.38 18.54
CA GLY A 211 18.84 -11.59 19.17
C GLY A 211 17.87 -10.41 19.03
N ILE A 212 16.63 -10.63 19.48
CA ILE A 212 15.51 -9.67 19.36
C ILE A 212 15.84 -8.34 20.05
N LEU A 213 16.43 -8.38 21.26
CA LEU A 213 16.72 -7.17 22.04
C LEU A 213 17.75 -6.28 21.34
N ARG A 214 18.87 -6.86 20.88
CA ARG A 214 19.91 -6.12 20.17
C ARG A 214 19.40 -5.59 18.83
N HIS A 215 18.59 -6.37 18.11
CA HIS A 215 17.93 -5.95 16.87
C HIS A 215 16.95 -4.78 17.11
N MET A 216 16.17 -4.80 18.19
CA MET A 216 15.26 -3.69 18.50
C MET A 216 16.01 -2.43 18.93
N ALA A 217 17.05 -2.55 19.78
CA ALA A 217 17.90 -1.44 20.18
C ALA A 217 18.60 -0.80 18.98
N SER A 218 18.96 -1.61 17.99
CA SER A 218 19.51 -1.19 16.70
C SER A 218 18.62 -0.16 15.98
N PHE A 219 17.29 -0.22 16.14
CA PHE A 219 16.43 0.76 15.48
C PHE A 219 16.58 2.20 15.97
N ALA A 220 17.21 2.41 17.14
CA ALA A 220 17.52 3.73 17.68
C ALA A 220 18.56 4.47 16.83
N SER A 221 19.55 3.77 16.26
CA SER A 221 20.58 4.38 15.39
C SER A 221 20.14 4.53 13.92
N GLY A 222 18.87 4.27 13.63
CA GLY A 222 18.26 4.46 12.33
C GLY A 222 18.08 3.16 11.54
N ARG A 223 16.88 2.96 11.00
CA ARG A 223 16.46 1.70 10.36
C ARG A 223 17.27 1.33 9.12
N PHE A 224 17.98 2.27 8.52
CA PHE A 224 18.59 2.05 7.22
C PHE A 224 19.98 1.43 7.29
N ALA A 225 20.77 1.75 8.32
CA ALA A 225 22.10 1.18 8.49
C ALA A 225 22.04 -0.36 8.59
N PHE A 226 21.01 -0.89 9.25
CA PHE A 226 20.80 -2.33 9.42
C PHE A 226 20.21 -3.05 8.20
N ARG A 227 19.66 -2.31 7.24
CA ARG A 227 19.02 -2.90 6.06
C ARG A 227 20.00 -3.19 4.94
N GLU A 228 21.21 -2.65 5.03
CA GLU A 228 22.32 -3.07 4.18
C GLU A 228 22.54 -4.57 4.45
N PHE A 229 22.38 -5.40 3.42
CA PHE A 229 22.44 -6.89 3.47
C PHE A 229 21.23 -7.65 4.06
N ALA A 230 20.32 -7.00 4.81
CA ALA A 230 19.14 -7.69 5.36
C ALA A 230 17.99 -7.91 4.36
N GLY A 231 18.09 -7.34 3.14
CA GLY A 231 17.01 -7.30 2.15
C GLY A 231 16.25 -8.62 1.94
N PRO A 232 16.92 -9.75 1.65
CA PRO A 232 16.24 -11.04 1.46
C PRO A 232 15.42 -11.50 2.68
N PHE A 233 15.91 -11.26 3.89
CA PHE A 233 15.22 -11.62 5.13
C PHE A 233 13.96 -10.78 5.34
N LEU A 234 14.02 -9.49 5.02
CA LEU A 234 12.85 -8.60 5.06
C LEU A 234 11.76 -9.07 4.10
N VAL A 235 12.14 -9.46 2.88
CA VAL A 235 11.20 -9.97 1.87
C VAL A 235 10.53 -11.27 2.33
N VAL A 236 11.30 -12.20 2.91
CA VAL A 236 10.74 -13.45 3.46
C VAL A 236 9.79 -13.17 4.62
N ASN A 237 10.17 -12.26 5.52
CA ASN A 237 9.33 -11.83 6.64
C ASN A 237 8.01 -11.21 6.16
N ASP A 238 8.05 -10.28 5.20
CA ASP A 238 6.86 -9.64 4.64
C ASP A 238 5.94 -10.64 3.91
N PHE A 239 6.47 -11.77 3.47
CA PHE A 239 5.71 -12.83 2.79
C PHE A 239 4.93 -13.74 3.75
N LEU A 240 5.32 -13.85 5.03
CA LEU A 240 4.65 -14.71 6.01
C LEU A 240 3.13 -14.47 6.11
N PRO A 241 2.64 -13.24 6.34
CA PRO A 241 1.19 -12.99 6.39
C PRO A 241 0.51 -13.21 5.04
N VAL A 242 1.18 -12.93 3.93
CA VAL A 242 0.66 -13.11 2.56
C VAL A 242 0.32 -14.59 2.31
N MET A 243 1.14 -15.52 2.80
CA MET A 243 0.86 -16.95 2.71
C MET A 243 -0.41 -17.36 3.46
N LEU A 244 -0.62 -16.82 4.66
CA LEU A 244 -1.78 -17.12 5.49
C LEU A 244 -3.07 -16.53 4.89
N ILE A 245 -2.97 -15.35 4.28
CA ILE A 245 -4.08 -14.75 3.53
C ILE A 245 -4.41 -15.63 2.32
N LEU A 246 -3.42 -16.14 1.60
CA LEU A 246 -3.66 -17.09 0.51
C LEU A 246 -4.36 -18.36 1.01
N TRP A 247 -3.91 -18.92 2.13
CA TRP A 247 -4.57 -20.06 2.77
C TRP A 247 -6.03 -19.75 3.08
N TYR A 248 -6.31 -18.59 3.67
CA TYR A 248 -7.67 -18.15 3.98
C TYR A 248 -8.55 -18.05 2.73
N LEU A 249 -8.03 -17.49 1.63
CA LEU A 249 -8.77 -17.37 0.37
C LEU A 249 -9.15 -18.74 -0.22
N TYR A 250 -8.35 -19.79 0.02
CA TYR A 250 -8.69 -21.16 -0.35
C TYR A 250 -9.57 -21.89 0.67
N ARG A 251 -9.47 -21.54 1.96
CA ARG A 251 -10.22 -22.16 3.06
C ARG A 251 -10.78 -21.08 4.00
N PRO A 252 -11.91 -20.45 3.65
CA PRO A 252 -12.53 -19.39 4.45
C PRO A 252 -12.83 -19.76 5.91
N GLN A 253 -12.99 -21.05 6.20
CA GLN A 253 -13.21 -21.54 7.57
C GLN A 253 -11.97 -21.36 8.46
N ALA A 254 -10.79 -21.07 7.89
CA ALA A 254 -9.55 -20.88 8.64
C ALA A 254 -9.65 -19.77 9.69
N LEU A 255 -10.43 -18.70 9.46
CA LEU A 255 -10.63 -17.64 10.46
C LEU A 255 -11.36 -18.10 11.72
N ARG A 256 -12.06 -19.25 11.69
CA ARG A 256 -12.67 -19.84 12.89
C ARG A 256 -11.68 -20.67 13.71
N ASN A 257 -10.50 -20.96 13.15
CA ASN A 257 -9.47 -21.74 13.83
C ASN A 257 -8.58 -20.81 14.67
N PRO A 258 -8.54 -20.96 16.00
CA PRO A 258 -7.70 -20.11 16.85
C PRO A 258 -6.21 -20.26 16.55
N VAL A 259 -5.77 -21.44 16.08
CA VAL A 259 -4.36 -21.66 15.68
C VAL A 259 -4.00 -20.80 14.47
N PHE A 260 -4.89 -20.71 13.47
CA PHE A 260 -4.66 -19.85 12.31
C PHE A 260 -4.54 -18.37 12.72
N LEU A 261 -5.44 -17.91 13.60
CA LEU A 261 -5.39 -16.54 14.11
C LEU A 261 -4.13 -16.26 14.92
N GLY A 262 -3.73 -17.20 15.80
CA GLY A 262 -2.50 -17.10 16.58
C GLY A 262 -1.25 -17.01 15.69
N VAL A 263 -1.15 -17.88 14.67
CA VAL A 263 -0.03 -17.86 13.71
C VAL A 263 -0.04 -16.60 12.85
N PHE A 264 -1.22 -16.11 12.46
CA PHE A 264 -1.35 -14.85 11.73
C PHE A 264 -0.90 -13.64 12.56
N LEU A 265 -1.39 -13.53 13.80
CA LEU A 265 -0.95 -12.47 14.72
C LEU A 265 0.54 -12.54 15.01
N LEU A 266 1.08 -13.75 15.20
CA LEU A 266 2.52 -13.96 15.35
C LEU A 266 3.28 -13.44 14.12
N SER A 267 2.82 -13.74 12.90
CA SER A 267 3.46 -13.23 11.68
C SER A 267 3.46 -11.69 11.60
N CYS A 268 2.38 -11.03 12.04
CA CYS A 268 2.32 -9.57 12.12
C CYS A 268 3.30 -9.01 13.16
N VAL A 269 3.41 -9.66 14.34
CA VAL A 269 4.36 -9.28 15.39
C VAL A 269 5.80 -9.42 14.90
N PHE A 270 6.14 -10.53 14.24
CA PHE A 270 7.46 -10.69 13.62
C PHE A 270 7.72 -9.63 12.57
N GLN A 271 6.72 -9.25 11.77
CA GLN A 271 6.87 -8.17 10.82
C GLN A 271 7.22 -6.84 11.49
N PHE A 272 6.61 -6.53 12.63
CA PHE A 272 6.99 -5.38 13.43
C PHE A 272 8.41 -5.49 13.99
N ILE A 273 8.75 -6.62 14.62
CA ILE A 273 10.07 -6.84 15.22
C ILE A 273 11.16 -6.69 14.16
N VAL A 274 10.98 -7.29 12.98
CA VAL A 274 11.97 -7.29 11.90
C VAL A 274 12.10 -5.92 11.24
N THR A 275 10.97 -5.23 10.98
CA THR A 275 11.00 -3.98 10.20
C THR A 275 11.09 -2.71 11.06
N GLY A 276 10.74 -2.81 12.34
CA GLY A 276 10.53 -1.69 13.25
C GLY A 276 9.36 -0.78 12.84
N SER A 277 8.49 -1.21 11.91
CA SER A 277 7.46 -0.38 11.32
C SER A 277 6.06 -0.74 11.81
N ARG A 278 5.40 0.21 12.49
CA ARG A 278 3.99 0.10 12.88
C ARG A 278 3.06 -0.19 11.68
N SER A 279 3.28 0.52 10.57
CA SER A 279 2.54 0.30 9.31
C SER A 279 2.71 -1.10 8.74
N GLY A 280 3.84 -1.76 9.03
CA GLY A 280 4.10 -3.14 8.64
C GLY A 280 3.08 -4.12 9.24
N MET A 281 2.55 -3.87 10.43
CA MET A 281 1.50 -4.71 11.03
C MET A 281 0.11 -4.45 10.45
N PHE A 282 -0.18 -3.19 10.10
CA PHE A 282 -1.52 -2.80 9.65
C PHE A 282 -1.82 -3.32 8.25
N VAL A 283 -0.83 -3.32 7.37
CA VAL A 283 -1.01 -3.75 5.99
C VAL A 283 -1.52 -5.20 5.91
N PRO A 284 -0.92 -6.21 6.57
CA PRO A 284 -1.46 -7.57 6.64
C PRO A 284 -2.89 -7.65 7.17
N ILE A 285 -3.20 -6.95 8.26
CA ILE A 285 -4.53 -6.98 8.88
C ILE A 285 -5.58 -6.40 7.93
N ALA A 286 -5.28 -5.25 7.33
CA ALA A 286 -6.14 -4.63 6.33
C ALA A 286 -6.29 -5.51 5.08
N THR A 287 -5.22 -6.20 4.67
CA THR A 287 -5.23 -7.14 3.55
C THR A 287 -6.10 -8.38 3.86
N LEU A 288 -6.01 -8.94 5.07
CA LEU A 288 -6.85 -10.06 5.51
C LEU A 288 -8.32 -9.64 5.61
N LEU A 289 -8.60 -8.42 6.09
CA LEU A 289 -9.95 -7.86 6.12
C LEU A 289 -10.52 -7.69 4.71
N ALA A 290 -9.72 -7.18 3.77
CA ALA A 290 -10.11 -7.06 2.36
C ALA A 290 -10.33 -8.44 1.71
N ALA A 291 -9.49 -9.44 2.03
CA ALA A 291 -9.70 -10.82 1.63
C ALA A 291 -11.01 -11.37 2.19
N TRP A 292 -11.33 -11.10 3.46
CA TRP A 292 -12.60 -11.49 4.07
C TRP A 292 -13.79 -10.85 3.39
N MET A 293 -13.68 -9.57 3.01
CA MET A 293 -14.68 -8.87 2.22
C MET A 293 -14.88 -9.55 0.86
N MET A 294 -13.80 -9.95 0.16
CA MET A 294 -13.91 -10.64 -1.13
C MET A 294 -14.63 -11.98 -1.04
N VAL A 295 -14.34 -12.75 0.01
CA VAL A 295 -14.92 -14.08 0.24
C VAL A 295 -16.38 -13.99 0.69
N THR A 296 -16.68 -13.14 1.67
CA THR A 296 -18.02 -13.03 2.26
C THR A 296 -18.94 -12.10 1.49
N ARG A 297 -18.38 -11.24 0.64
CA ARG A 297 -19.08 -10.19 -0.12
C ARG A 297 -19.79 -9.17 0.79
N LYS A 298 -19.36 -9.06 2.05
CA LYS A 298 -19.90 -8.17 3.06
C LYS A 298 -18.87 -7.12 3.44
N VAL A 299 -19.34 -5.94 3.81
CA VAL A 299 -18.52 -4.91 4.45
C VAL A 299 -18.48 -5.23 5.95
N PRO A 300 -17.31 -5.21 6.59
CA PRO A 300 -17.22 -5.51 8.02
C PRO A 300 -18.03 -4.50 8.84
N ALA A 301 -18.65 -4.97 9.91
CA ALA A 301 -19.33 -4.08 10.85
C ALA A 301 -18.32 -3.12 11.48
N VAL A 302 -18.77 -1.92 11.87
CA VAL A 302 -17.97 -0.89 12.56
C VAL A 302 -17.16 -1.47 13.73
N ARG A 303 -17.69 -2.47 14.44
CA ARG A 303 -16.99 -3.18 15.54
C ARG A 303 -15.66 -3.82 15.13
N ALA A 304 -15.55 -4.36 13.92
CA ALA A 304 -14.30 -4.92 13.43
C ALA A 304 -13.27 -3.83 13.11
N ILE A 305 -13.73 -2.66 12.65
CA ILE A 305 -12.88 -1.48 12.46
C ILE A 305 -12.38 -1.00 13.83
N LEU A 306 -13.28 -0.88 14.81
CA LEU A 306 -12.94 -0.50 16.19
C LEU A 306 -11.94 -1.47 16.82
N LEU A 307 -12.11 -2.78 16.66
CA LEU A 307 -11.14 -3.76 17.16
C LEU A 307 -9.75 -3.57 16.51
N GLY A 308 -9.70 -3.24 15.21
CA GLY A 308 -8.47 -2.88 14.52
C GLY A 308 -7.82 -1.62 15.08
N VAL A 309 -8.61 -0.60 15.42
CA VAL A 309 -8.15 0.63 16.09
C VAL A 309 -7.61 0.32 17.48
N THR A 310 -8.30 -0.52 18.27
CA THR A 310 -7.83 -0.92 19.60
C THR A 310 -6.51 -1.69 19.51
N ALA A 311 -6.39 -2.62 18.55
CA ALA A 311 -5.14 -3.33 18.31
C ALA A 311 -4.01 -2.38 17.90
N LEU A 312 -4.30 -1.32 17.14
CA LEU A 312 -3.35 -0.26 16.80
C LEU A 312 -2.89 0.52 18.03
N LEU A 313 -3.80 0.89 18.94
CA LEU A 313 -3.43 1.59 20.18
C LEU A 313 -2.51 0.72 21.04
N LEU A 314 -2.77 -0.59 21.09
CA LEU A 314 -1.88 -1.56 21.74
C LEU A 314 -0.51 -1.71 21.04
N VAL A 315 -0.39 -1.28 19.79
CA VAL A 315 0.91 -1.19 19.10
C VAL A 315 1.62 0.14 19.39
N GLY A 316 0.91 1.18 19.83
CA GLY A 316 1.51 2.40 20.39
C GLY A 316 2.43 2.09 21.56
N VAL A 317 1.99 1.16 22.42
CA VAL A 317 2.78 0.56 23.51
C VAL A 317 4.10 -0.06 23.01
N LEU A 318 4.06 -0.79 21.88
CA LEU A 318 5.27 -1.35 21.27
C LEU A 318 6.22 -0.26 20.72
N GLY A 319 5.68 0.90 20.38
CA GLY A 319 6.46 2.09 20.02
C GLY A 319 7.29 2.60 21.19
N GLU A 320 6.73 2.66 22.39
CA GLU A 320 7.48 3.08 23.58
C GLU A 320 8.51 2.04 24.02
N ILE A 321 8.21 0.74 23.91
CA ILE A 321 9.20 -0.32 24.13
C ILE A 321 10.40 -0.17 23.18
N ARG A 322 10.17 0.25 21.94
CA ARG A 322 11.25 0.54 20.99
C ARG A 322 12.08 1.74 21.43
N ARG A 323 11.46 2.79 22.00
CA ARG A 323 12.19 3.99 22.45
C ARG A 323 12.99 3.68 23.71
N SER A 324 12.41 3.06 24.72
CA SER A 324 13.13 2.71 25.97
C SER A 324 14.31 1.76 25.73
N GLY A 325 14.27 0.95 24.66
CA GLY A 325 15.40 0.16 24.21
C GLY A 325 16.67 0.95 23.88
N SER A 326 16.61 2.27 23.62
CA SER A 326 17.82 3.10 23.43
C SER A 326 18.66 3.20 24.69
N ASP A 327 18.02 3.10 25.86
CA ASP A 327 18.64 3.35 27.16
C ASP A 327 19.13 2.03 27.79
N GLY A 328 19.04 0.92 27.06
CA GLY A 328 19.48 -0.40 27.51
C GLY A 328 18.59 -1.05 28.56
N GLN A 329 17.52 -0.38 29.02
CA GLN A 329 16.53 -0.92 29.95
C GLN A 329 15.12 -0.72 29.40
N VAL A 330 14.33 -1.79 29.36
CA VAL A 330 12.91 -1.70 28.96
C VAL A 330 12.12 -1.18 30.15
N ASP A 331 11.83 0.13 30.15
CA ASP A 331 11.01 0.74 31.19
C ASP A 331 9.51 0.53 30.92
N PHE A 332 8.91 -0.43 31.64
CA PHE A 332 7.47 -0.70 31.59
C PHE A 332 6.63 0.34 32.35
N SER A 333 7.25 1.24 33.12
CA SER A 333 6.51 2.27 33.86
C SER A 333 5.80 3.27 32.92
N SER A 334 6.38 3.50 31.74
CA SER A 334 5.77 4.26 30.63
C SER A 334 4.43 3.70 30.14
N LEU A 335 4.16 2.41 30.36
CA LEU A 335 2.87 1.78 30.01
C LEU A 335 1.79 2.04 31.05
N VAL A 336 2.20 2.20 32.31
CA VAL A 336 1.29 2.48 33.44
C VAL A 336 0.97 3.97 33.50
N ASN A 337 1.97 4.81 33.20
CA ASN A 337 1.87 6.26 33.20
C ASN A 337 1.70 6.81 31.78
N PHE A 338 0.83 6.21 30.97
CA PHE A 338 0.59 6.67 29.60
C PHE A 338 -0.06 8.06 29.61
N ASP A 339 0.73 9.11 29.34
CA ASP A 339 0.22 10.44 29.06
C ASP A 339 -0.15 10.55 27.58
N LEU A 340 -1.44 10.71 27.31
CA LEU A 340 -1.97 10.86 25.95
C LEU A 340 -1.39 12.09 25.24
N VAL A 341 -1.06 13.16 25.98
CA VAL A 341 -0.52 14.40 25.43
C VAL A 341 0.94 14.21 25.03
N GLU A 342 1.77 13.62 25.88
CA GLU A 342 3.17 13.35 25.55
C GLU A 342 3.29 12.33 24.39
N ALA A 343 2.44 11.29 24.40
CA ALA A 343 2.38 10.33 23.30
C ALA A 343 1.96 11.00 21.97
N ARG A 344 1.09 12.02 22.04
CA ARG A 344 0.70 12.85 20.88
C ARG A 344 1.88 13.67 20.39
N ASP A 345 2.55 14.43 21.25
CA ASP A 345 3.63 15.33 20.86
C ASP A 345 4.81 14.54 20.27
N LYS A 346 5.17 13.41 20.86
CA LYS A 346 6.19 12.50 20.29
C LYS A 346 5.75 11.81 19.01
N ALA A 347 4.44 11.58 18.82
CA ALA A 347 3.91 11.05 17.57
C ALA A 347 3.92 12.13 16.48
N GLU A 348 3.62 13.39 16.82
CA GLU A 348 3.73 14.57 15.93
C GLU A 348 5.19 14.74 15.52
N GLU A 349 6.15 14.74 16.46
CA GLU A 349 7.59 14.81 16.17
C GLU A 349 8.08 13.63 15.31
N GLU A 350 7.65 12.39 15.59
CA GLU A 350 8.02 11.24 14.74
C GLU A 350 7.36 11.33 13.35
N LEU A 351 6.12 11.83 13.26
CA LEU A 351 5.43 12.03 12.00
C LEU A 351 6.08 13.14 11.19
N GLU A 352 6.40 14.29 11.77
CA GLU A 352 7.15 15.39 11.16
C GLU A 352 8.56 14.94 10.74
N GLY A 353 9.24 14.15 11.57
CA GLY A 353 10.54 13.55 11.23
C GLY A 353 10.49 12.43 10.19
N ARG A 354 9.31 11.80 9.96
CA ARG A 354 9.06 10.85 8.87
C ARG A 354 8.56 11.55 7.61
N ASP A 355 7.89 12.68 7.77
CA ASP A 355 7.52 13.66 6.77
C ASP A 355 8.68 14.64 6.55
N ARG A 356 9.93 14.12 6.59
CA ARG A 356 11.03 14.60 5.76
C ARG A 356 10.51 14.55 4.33
N ASP A 357 9.73 15.56 3.95
CA ASP A 357 8.91 15.60 2.75
C ASP A 357 9.84 15.53 1.55
N ALA A 358 10.29 14.32 1.26
CA ALA A 358 11.30 14.02 0.28
C ALA A 358 10.78 14.41 -1.10
N SER A 359 9.46 14.47 -1.24
CA SER A 359 8.81 15.03 -2.41
C SER A 359 9.04 16.54 -2.50
N MET A 360 8.81 17.30 -1.43
CA MET A 360 9.17 18.73 -1.38
C MET A 360 10.67 18.95 -1.57
N ALA A 361 11.52 18.14 -0.93
CA ALA A 361 12.97 18.19 -1.11
C ALA A 361 13.37 18.09 -2.58
N VAL A 362 12.78 17.13 -3.30
CA VAL A 362 12.94 16.97 -4.75
C VAL A 362 12.39 18.16 -5.54
N PHE A 363 11.20 18.67 -5.19
CA PHE A 363 10.60 19.80 -5.92
C PHE A 363 11.36 21.12 -5.76
N VAL A 364 12.09 21.31 -4.65
CA VAL A 364 12.99 22.45 -4.44
C VAL A 364 14.32 22.23 -5.17
N ALA A 365 14.93 21.06 -5.02
CA ALA A 365 16.28 20.80 -5.52
C ALA A 365 16.35 20.56 -7.04
N VAL A 366 15.29 20.06 -7.67
CA VAL A 366 15.32 19.64 -9.08
C VAL A 366 14.58 20.66 -9.97
N PRO A 367 15.17 21.07 -11.11
CA PRO A 367 16.49 20.72 -11.64
C PRO A 367 17.65 21.63 -11.19
N GLN A 368 17.41 22.61 -10.32
CA GLN A 368 18.37 23.70 -10.08
C GLN A 368 19.65 23.28 -9.34
N GLN A 369 19.53 22.41 -8.34
CA GLN A 369 20.64 21.92 -7.51
C GLN A 369 21.08 20.53 -7.95
N VAL A 370 20.12 19.67 -8.30
CA VAL A 370 20.38 18.30 -8.74
C VAL A 370 19.69 18.04 -10.08
N GLY A 371 20.46 17.51 -11.03
CA GLY A 371 19.96 17.17 -12.36
C GLY A 371 18.91 16.05 -12.36
N HIS A 372 18.21 15.92 -13.48
CA HIS A 372 17.25 14.84 -13.69
C HIS A 372 17.93 13.46 -13.71
N LEU A 373 17.22 12.43 -13.24
CA LEU A 373 17.72 11.05 -13.17
C LEU A 373 17.54 10.27 -14.49
N TRP A 374 16.76 10.78 -15.44
CA TRP A 374 16.58 10.22 -16.79
C TRP A 374 16.21 8.73 -16.81
N GLY A 375 15.40 8.28 -15.85
CA GLY A 375 14.90 6.90 -15.77
C GLY A 375 15.77 5.95 -14.96
N LYS A 376 16.91 6.38 -14.42
CA LYS A 376 17.82 5.52 -13.64
C LYS A 376 17.10 4.76 -12.53
N THR A 377 16.16 5.39 -11.83
CA THR A 377 15.45 4.74 -10.70
C THR A 377 14.48 3.67 -11.19
N TYR A 378 13.78 3.91 -12.30
CA TYR A 378 12.90 2.91 -12.91
C TYR A 378 13.67 1.73 -13.50
N VAL A 379 14.84 1.98 -14.10
CA VAL A 379 15.76 0.92 -14.52
C VAL A 379 16.23 0.10 -13.31
N ALA A 380 16.47 0.74 -12.16
CA ALA A 380 16.80 0.02 -10.92
C ALA A 380 15.64 -0.86 -10.45
N ALA A 381 14.39 -0.38 -10.57
CA ALA A 381 13.20 -1.13 -10.23
C ALA A 381 13.05 -2.39 -11.09
N LEU A 382 13.26 -2.29 -12.41
CA LEU A 382 13.23 -3.43 -13.32
C LEU A 382 14.45 -4.35 -13.12
N GLY A 383 15.63 -3.79 -12.86
CA GLY A 383 16.85 -4.55 -12.61
C GLY A 383 16.94 -5.19 -11.21
N PHE A 384 15.87 -5.16 -10.39
CA PHE A 384 15.97 -5.53 -8.98
C PHE A 384 16.45 -6.98 -8.78
N TRP A 385 16.06 -7.90 -9.69
CA TRP A 385 16.42 -9.32 -9.65
C TRP A 385 17.87 -9.59 -10.05
N VAL A 386 18.53 -8.67 -10.75
CA VAL A 386 19.92 -8.86 -11.21
C VAL A 386 20.86 -8.65 -10.02
N PRO A 387 21.60 -9.67 -9.56
CA PRO A 387 22.54 -9.51 -8.46
C PRO A 387 23.62 -8.48 -8.78
N ARG A 388 24.09 -7.76 -7.75
CA ARG A 388 25.19 -6.78 -7.90
C ARG A 388 26.49 -7.40 -8.37
N ALA A 389 26.70 -8.70 -8.14
CA ALA A 389 27.85 -9.43 -8.67
C ALA A 389 27.85 -9.53 -10.21
N ILE A 390 26.67 -9.52 -10.84
CA ILE A 390 26.51 -9.57 -12.29
C ILE A 390 26.45 -8.15 -12.88
N TRP A 391 25.74 -7.24 -12.20
CA TRP A 391 25.62 -5.84 -12.61
C TRP A 391 26.11 -4.91 -11.50
N LYS A 392 27.44 -4.72 -11.45
CA LYS A 392 28.12 -3.93 -10.42
C LYS A 392 27.56 -2.51 -10.34
N ASP A 393 27.44 -1.86 -11.49
CA ASP A 393 27.00 -0.47 -11.63
C ASP A 393 25.48 -0.32 -11.80
N LYS A 394 24.69 -1.31 -11.34
CA LYS A 394 23.23 -1.24 -11.37
C LYS A 394 22.74 0.09 -10.74
N PRO A 395 21.79 0.83 -11.32
CA PRO A 395 21.31 2.04 -10.66
C PRO A 395 20.63 1.70 -9.32
N ARG A 396 20.53 2.69 -8.43
CA ARG A 396 19.78 2.57 -7.17
C ARG A 396 18.38 3.17 -7.34
N GLY A 397 17.46 2.81 -6.45
CA GLY A 397 16.13 3.43 -6.44
C GLY A 397 16.19 4.90 -6.02
N ALA A 398 15.07 5.62 -6.13
CA ALA A 398 15.02 7.05 -5.82
C ALA A 398 15.42 7.39 -4.38
N GLY A 399 15.13 6.52 -3.40
CA GLY A 399 15.45 6.78 -2.00
C GLY A 399 16.95 7.03 -1.75
N PRO A 400 17.86 6.10 -2.14
CA PRO A 400 19.29 6.35 -2.03
C PRO A 400 19.76 7.61 -2.78
N HIS A 401 19.16 7.92 -3.94
CA HIS A 401 19.46 9.16 -4.66
C HIS A 401 19.06 10.40 -3.87
N THR A 402 17.85 10.43 -3.30
CA THR A 402 17.38 11.55 -2.45
C THR A 402 18.32 11.73 -1.26
N ALA A 403 18.66 10.64 -0.58
CA ALA A 403 19.50 10.68 0.60
C ALA A 403 20.93 11.16 0.30
N ALA A 404 21.52 10.72 -0.81
CA ALA A 404 22.88 11.08 -1.21
C ALA A 404 22.96 12.50 -1.81
N LEU A 405 22.16 12.78 -2.83
CA LEU A 405 22.31 13.97 -3.65
C LEU A 405 21.63 15.21 -3.02
N ILE A 406 20.50 15.01 -2.34
CA ILE A 406 19.72 16.14 -1.79
C ILE A 406 20.02 16.31 -0.30
N TYR A 407 19.89 15.24 0.51
CA TYR A 407 20.07 15.38 1.96
C TYR A 407 21.54 15.45 2.40
N ARG A 408 22.46 14.85 1.65
CA ARG A 408 23.91 14.90 1.95
C ARG A 408 24.70 15.81 1.03
N GLY A 409 24.07 16.39 0.00
CA GLY A 409 24.74 17.27 -0.96
C GLY A 409 25.91 16.62 -1.70
N LEU A 410 25.87 15.30 -1.94
CA LEU A 410 26.90 14.64 -2.75
C LEU A 410 26.69 14.96 -4.23
N ASP A 411 27.77 15.24 -4.95
CA ASP A 411 27.70 15.49 -6.40
C ASP A 411 27.36 14.23 -7.20
N THR A 412 27.72 13.05 -6.67
CA THR A 412 27.51 11.76 -7.34
C THR A 412 27.07 10.67 -6.36
N MET A 413 26.61 9.55 -6.91
CA MET A 413 26.29 8.35 -6.14
C MET A 413 27.50 7.46 -5.86
N GLU A 414 28.69 7.82 -6.36
CA GLU A 414 29.88 7.00 -6.21
C GLU A 414 30.29 6.91 -4.74
N GLY A 415 30.56 5.70 -4.25
CA GLY A 415 30.90 5.47 -2.84
C GLY A 415 29.74 5.56 -1.84
N TYR A 416 28.54 6.00 -2.25
CA TYR A 416 27.41 6.08 -1.32
C TYR A 416 26.89 4.68 -0.94
N THR A 417 26.99 4.31 0.34
CA THR A 417 26.46 3.04 0.88
C THR A 417 25.22 3.22 1.76
N GLY A 418 24.85 4.46 2.06
CA GLY A 418 23.76 4.77 3.00
C GLY A 418 22.36 4.33 2.57
N GLY A 419 21.44 4.50 3.52
CA GLY A 419 20.00 4.30 3.37
C GLY A 419 19.33 5.12 2.28
N GLY A 420 18.04 4.86 2.05
CA GLY A 420 17.24 5.69 1.15
C GLY A 420 16.19 6.49 1.89
N ILE A 421 15.96 7.73 1.46
CA ILE A 421 14.79 8.53 1.88
C ILE A 421 13.86 8.57 0.66
N PRO A 422 12.96 7.59 0.48
CA PRO A 422 12.20 7.45 -0.76
C PRO A 422 11.26 8.64 -0.98
N PRO A 423 11.36 9.36 -2.11
CA PRO A 423 10.36 10.34 -2.49
C PRO A 423 9.07 9.62 -2.94
N GLY A 424 7.96 10.37 -2.98
CA GLY A 424 6.70 9.85 -3.52
C GLY A 424 6.77 9.61 -5.03
N GLY A 425 5.86 8.79 -5.57
CA GLY A 425 5.85 8.44 -7.00
C GLY A 425 5.74 9.64 -7.94
N VAL A 426 5.01 10.70 -7.55
CA VAL A 426 4.91 11.96 -8.32
C VAL A 426 6.27 12.66 -8.39
N ALA A 427 6.92 12.85 -7.24
CA ALA A 427 8.23 13.48 -7.17
C ALA A 427 9.32 12.66 -7.86
N GLU A 428 9.28 11.33 -7.75
CA GLU A 428 10.20 10.45 -8.47
C GLU A 428 10.02 10.55 -10.00
N ALA A 429 8.77 10.55 -10.49
CA ALA A 429 8.50 10.72 -11.92
C ALA A 429 8.96 12.09 -12.43
N TYR A 430 8.73 13.14 -11.65
CA TYR A 430 9.24 14.49 -11.92
C TYR A 430 10.77 14.53 -11.93
N TRP A 431 11.42 13.87 -10.99
CA TRP A 431 12.87 13.85 -10.93
C TRP A 431 13.48 13.13 -12.12
N ASN A 432 12.85 12.05 -12.60
CA ASN A 432 13.37 11.31 -13.75
C ASN A 432 13.18 12.04 -15.07
N PHE A 433 11.99 12.61 -15.34
CA PHE A 433 11.68 13.17 -16.66
C PHE A 433 10.86 14.47 -16.63
N ASN A 434 10.98 15.25 -15.56
CA ASN A 434 10.24 16.51 -15.36
C ASN A 434 8.71 16.29 -15.44
N ILE A 435 7.93 17.31 -15.81
CA ILE A 435 6.46 17.24 -15.94
C ILE A 435 6.03 16.10 -16.87
N MET A 436 6.76 15.89 -17.97
CA MET A 436 6.48 14.79 -18.93
C MET A 436 6.58 13.42 -18.27
N GLY A 437 7.49 13.24 -17.31
CA GLY A 437 7.59 12.02 -16.52
C GLY A 437 6.35 11.74 -15.71
N VAL A 438 5.81 12.75 -15.02
CA VAL A 438 4.56 12.62 -14.26
C VAL A 438 3.42 12.20 -15.18
N MET A 439 3.29 12.84 -16.35
CA MET A 439 2.25 12.50 -17.32
C MET A 439 2.38 11.06 -17.83
N LEU A 440 3.56 10.69 -18.36
CA LEU A 440 3.79 9.38 -18.97
C LEU A 440 3.68 8.25 -17.95
N VAL A 441 4.35 8.37 -16.81
CA VAL A 441 4.39 7.32 -15.78
C VAL A 441 2.99 7.07 -15.21
N TYR A 442 2.23 8.13 -14.90
CA TYR A 442 0.87 7.94 -14.35
C TYR A 442 -0.15 7.53 -15.42
N LEU A 443 0.02 7.92 -16.68
CA LEU A 443 -0.79 7.39 -17.78
C LEU A 443 -0.58 5.87 -17.93
N LEU A 444 0.67 5.41 -17.92
CA LEU A 444 1.00 3.98 -17.96
C LEU A 444 0.48 3.24 -16.73
N TYR A 445 0.64 3.83 -15.54
CA TYR A 445 0.14 3.27 -14.29
C TYR A 445 -1.39 3.15 -14.29
N GLY A 446 -2.11 4.16 -14.80
CA GLY A 446 -3.56 4.10 -14.99
C GLY A 446 -3.98 2.98 -15.93
N GLY A 447 -3.25 2.78 -17.02
CA GLY A 447 -3.46 1.66 -17.93
C GLY A 447 -3.23 0.31 -17.25
N PHE A 448 -2.14 0.18 -16.49
CA PHE A 448 -1.88 -1.01 -15.68
C PHE A 448 -3.01 -1.31 -14.68
N VAL A 449 -3.48 -0.29 -13.96
CA VAL A 449 -4.61 -0.42 -13.02
C VAL A 449 -5.87 -0.90 -13.73
N ARG A 450 -6.13 -0.42 -14.96
CA ARG A 450 -7.26 -0.89 -15.77
C ARG A 450 -7.14 -2.36 -16.16
N VAL A 451 -5.98 -2.76 -16.67
CA VAL A 451 -5.69 -4.15 -17.05
C VAL A 451 -5.86 -5.08 -15.85
N LEU A 452 -5.36 -4.67 -14.68
CA LEU A 452 -5.48 -5.42 -13.44
C LEU A 452 -6.96 -5.56 -13.00
N SER A 453 -7.72 -4.47 -13.02
CA SER A 453 -9.15 -4.48 -12.69
C SER A 453 -9.94 -5.44 -13.59
N ASP A 454 -9.72 -5.37 -14.91
CA ASP A 454 -10.41 -6.20 -15.88
C ASP A 454 -10.00 -7.68 -15.73
N TRP A 455 -8.71 -7.96 -15.57
CA TRP A 455 -8.18 -9.30 -15.30
C TRP A 455 -8.77 -9.93 -14.03
N TYR A 456 -8.90 -9.15 -12.96
CA TYR A 456 -9.56 -9.64 -11.75
C TYR A 456 -11.06 -9.88 -11.97
N ALA A 457 -11.75 -8.92 -12.60
CA ALA A 457 -13.20 -8.94 -12.80
C ALA A 457 -13.69 -10.21 -13.53
N GLU A 458 -12.90 -10.72 -14.47
CA GLU A 458 -13.21 -11.96 -15.20
C GLU A 458 -13.35 -13.20 -14.30
N ARG A 459 -12.56 -13.30 -13.21
CA ARG A 459 -12.53 -14.46 -12.32
C ARG A 459 -12.33 -14.00 -10.88
N SER A 460 -13.24 -13.16 -10.40
CA SER A 460 -13.18 -12.52 -9.09
C SER A 460 -13.21 -13.50 -7.90
N ARG A 461 -13.60 -14.76 -8.12
CA ARG A 461 -13.61 -15.82 -7.11
C ARG A 461 -12.32 -16.66 -7.05
N HIS A 462 -11.36 -16.43 -7.94
CA HIS A 462 -10.12 -17.21 -7.97
C HIS A 462 -9.15 -16.72 -6.87
N PRO A 463 -8.78 -17.54 -5.87
CA PRO A 463 -7.99 -17.11 -4.71
C PRO A 463 -6.68 -16.40 -5.06
N VAL A 464 -5.93 -16.92 -6.04
CA VAL A 464 -4.67 -16.27 -6.47
C VAL A 464 -4.90 -14.90 -7.11
N ARG A 465 -6.01 -14.71 -7.86
CA ARG A 465 -6.30 -13.40 -8.47
C ARG A 465 -6.70 -12.39 -7.41
N GLN A 466 -7.50 -12.83 -6.43
CA GLN A 466 -7.84 -12.05 -5.24
C GLN A 466 -6.57 -11.62 -4.49
N LEU A 467 -5.67 -12.57 -4.18
CA LEU A 467 -4.43 -12.25 -3.48
C LEU A 467 -3.55 -11.28 -4.26
N LEU A 468 -3.32 -11.53 -5.56
CA LEU A 468 -2.48 -10.66 -6.38
C LEU A 468 -3.08 -9.26 -6.46
N LEU A 469 -4.40 -9.14 -6.68
CA LEU A 469 -5.09 -7.85 -6.63
C LEU A 469 -4.85 -7.14 -5.29
N LEU A 470 -5.01 -7.83 -4.17
CA LEU A 470 -4.82 -7.24 -2.84
C LEU A 470 -3.36 -6.81 -2.59
N VAL A 471 -2.38 -7.66 -2.91
CA VAL A 471 -0.95 -7.32 -2.80
C VAL A 471 -0.63 -6.09 -3.63
N LEU A 472 -1.14 -6.02 -4.87
CA LEU A 472 -0.95 -4.86 -5.74
C LEU A 472 -1.58 -3.61 -5.12
N MET A 473 -2.80 -3.70 -4.61
CA MET A 473 -3.51 -2.54 -4.04
C MET A 473 -2.93 -2.03 -2.73
N PHE A 474 -2.26 -2.86 -1.93
CA PHE A 474 -1.66 -2.47 -0.66
C PHE A 474 -0.16 -2.16 -0.75
N GLN A 475 0.58 -2.82 -1.65
CA GLN A 475 2.04 -2.63 -1.78
C GLN A 475 2.43 -1.75 -2.98
N PHE A 476 1.54 -1.56 -3.95
CA PHE A 476 1.77 -0.77 -5.17
C PHE A 476 0.67 0.27 -5.37
N THR A 477 0.61 1.24 -4.47
CA THR A 477 -0.39 2.34 -4.49
C THR A 477 0.01 3.47 -5.44
N SER A 478 1.29 3.60 -5.74
CA SER A 478 1.88 4.61 -6.62
C SER A 478 3.04 4.00 -7.44
N PRO A 479 3.38 4.58 -8.61
CA PRO A 479 4.48 4.12 -9.44
C PRO A 479 5.86 4.54 -8.90
N ALA A 480 6.07 4.48 -7.57
CA ALA A 480 7.37 4.73 -6.95
C ALA A 480 8.24 3.46 -7.00
N THR A 481 9.55 3.60 -7.22
CA THR A 481 10.47 2.45 -7.40
C THR A 481 10.42 1.47 -6.23
N PHE A 482 10.39 1.95 -4.99
CA PHE A 482 10.37 1.05 -3.82
C PHE A 482 9.10 0.21 -3.78
N GLN A 483 7.96 0.74 -4.23
CA GLN A 483 6.69 0.02 -4.29
C GLN A 483 6.68 -1.00 -5.43
N ILE A 484 7.22 -0.64 -6.59
CA ILE A 484 7.41 -1.55 -7.73
C ILE A 484 8.24 -2.77 -7.28
N VAL A 485 9.38 -2.53 -6.63
CA VAL A 485 10.27 -3.60 -6.18
C VAL A 485 9.60 -4.50 -5.15
N ASN A 486 8.97 -3.93 -4.11
CA ASN A 486 8.26 -4.71 -3.09
C ASN A 486 7.16 -5.59 -3.71
N MET A 487 6.39 -5.03 -4.63
CA MET A 487 5.34 -5.73 -5.35
C MET A 487 5.89 -6.88 -6.21
N LEU A 488 6.98 -6.66 -6.95
CA LEU A 488 7.61 -7.71 -7.77
C LEU A 488 8.18 -8.83 -6.90
N GLN A 489 8.87 -8.49 -5.80
CA GLN A 489 9.42 -9.46 -4.86
C GLN A 489 8.33 -10.35 -4.25
N THR A 490 7.25 -9.76 -3.72
CA THR A 490 6.11 -10.52 -3.19
C THR A 490 5.48 -11.39 -4.27
N SER A 491 5.30 -10.85 -5.48
CA SER A 491 4.72 -11.60 -6.60
C SER A 491 5.55 -12.83 -6.99
N VAL A 492 6.88 -12.69 -7.05
CA VAL A 492 7.79 -13.82 -7.31
C VAL A 492 7.62 -14.91 -6.27
N LEU A 493 7.57 -14.57 -4.97
CA LEU A 493 7.36 -15.56 -3.91
C LEU A 493 5.99 -16.26 -3.99
N ILE A 494 4.94 -15.52 -4.37
CA ILE A 494 3.63 -16.13 -4.69
C ILE A 494 3.78 -17.16 -5.80
N PHE A 495 4.44 -16.81 -6.91
CA PHE A 495 4.61 -17.72 -8.04
C PHE A 495 5.50 -18.93 -7.71
N VAL A 496 6.54 -18.77 -6.90
CA VAL A 496 7.37 -19.88 -6.41
C VAL A 496 6.52 -20.85 -5.59
N LEU A 497 5.74 -20.34 -4.62
CA LEU A 497 4.83 -21.16 -3.81
C LEU A 497 3.81 -21.91 -4.68
N LEU A 498 3.25 -21.24 -5.69
CA LEU A 498 2.32 -21.86 -6.65
C LEU A 498 3.02 -22.89 -7.57
N GLY A 499 4.29 -22.68 -7.91
CA GLY A 499 5.11 -23.64 -8.66
C GLY A 499 5.33 -24.92 -7.88
N ILE A 500 5.77 -24.81 -6.63
CA ILE A 500 6.02 -25.95 -5.73
C ILE A 500 4.73 -26.77 -5.51
N THR A 501 3.59 -26.11 -5.30
CA THR A 501 2.30 -26.79 -5.11
C THR A 501 1.81 -27.52 -6.36
N ARG A 502 2.18 -27.05 -7.57
CA ARG A 502 1.87 -27.72 -8.84
C ARG A 502 2.74 -28.94 -9.09
N LEU A 503 4.03 -28.87 -8.80
CA LEU A 503 4.96 -29.99 -9.01
C LEU A 503 4.56 -31.25 -8.22
N ARG A 504 4.01 -31.09 -7.01
CA ARG A 504 3.52 -32.21 -6.19
C ARG A 504 2.17 -32.80 -6.62
N ASN A 505 1.43 -32.10 -7.46
CA ASN A 505 0.13 -32.54 -7.96
C ASN A 505 0.18 -32.64 -9.49
N PRO A 506 1.00 -33.54 -10.05
CA PRO A 506 1.05 -33.70 -11.50
C PRO A 506 -0.35 -34.02 -12.00
N VAL A 507 -0.79 -33.22 -12.95
CA VAL A 507 -2.07 -33.38 -13.64
C VAL A 507 -2.04 -34.77 -14.29
N PRO A 508 -2.89 -35.74 -13.90
CA PRO A 508 -3.00 -36.98 -14.66
C PRO A 508 -3.32 -36.60 -16.11
N MET A 509 -2.42 -37.00 -17.03
CA MET A 509 -2.61 -36.74 -18.45
C MET A 509 -3.95 -37.32 -18.87
N PRO A 510 -4.77 -36.60 -19.66
CA PRO A 510 -6.02 -37.15 -20.18
C PRO A 510 -5.72 -38.48 -20.89
N ALA A 511 -6.36 -39.56 -20.44
CA ALA A 511 -6.17 -40.90 -21.00
C ALA A 511 -6.40 -40.95 -22.53
N ALA A 512 -7.15 -39.98 -23.08
CA ALA A 512 -7.44 -39.83 -24.49
C ALA A 512 -6.21 -39.59 -25.41
N ARG A 513 -5.00 -39.33 -24.88
CA ARG A 513 -3.76 -39.31 -25.68
C ARG A 513 -2.95 -40.61 -25.64
N ARG A 514 -3.33 -41.60 -24.83
CA ARG A 514 -2.66 -42.91 -24.83
C ARG A 514 -3.06 -43.78 -26.03
N ASN A 515 -4.26 -43.59 -26.58
CA ASN A 515 -4.79 -44.44 -27.66
C ASN A 515 -4.45 -43.94 -29.08
N LEU A 516 -3.58 -42.94 -29.22
CA LEU A 516 -3.11 -42.44 -30.52
C LEU A 516 -1.63 -42.77 -30.78
N ALA A 517 -0.99 -43.50 -29.87
CA ALA A 517 0.40 -43.97 -29.97
C ALA A 517 0.52 -45.49 -30.01
N THR A 518 -0.62 -46.19 -30.15
CA THR A 518 -0.78 -47.61 -30.44
C THR A 518 -1.63 -47.71 -31.68
#